data_AF-A0A4Y2GLZ7-F1
#
_entry.id   AF-A0A4Y2GLZ7-F1
#
_cell.length_a   1.000
_cell.length_b   1.000
_cell.length_c   1.000
_cell.angle_alpha   90.00
_cell.angle_beta   90.00
_cell.angle_gamma   90.00
#
_symmetry.space_group_name_H-M   'P 1'
#
loop_
_entity.id
_entity.type
_entity.pdbx_description
1 polymer ?
#
loop_
_entity_poly.entity_id
_entity_poly.type
_entity_poly.pdbx_seq_one_letter_code
_entity_poly.pdbx_strand_id
1 'polypeptide(L)'
;MCSEKARFCHEALGLEGDFSASSGRLTRFKQRYGVRQITVEGEHLSADVTAADSFCVKFQEFIDEENLIPNQIYNADEAGLYWRCLPTKTIASPKERSAPGHISSKERITIMCSGNASGDHKMKLVMIGKAKKPFEGTESKTFNGCLLQSEGGMDDNEHFSLMIP
;
A
#
# COMPACT_ATOMS: atom_id res chain seq x y z
N MET A 1 8.07 -16.29 1.02
CA MET A 1 6.83 -15.58 0.62
C MET A 1 6.13 -16.16 -0.63
N CYS A 2 6.64 -16.02 -1.88
CA CYS A 2 5.89 -16.52 -3.06
C CYS A 2 5.80 -18.06 -3.13
N SER A 3 6.83 -18.79 -2.69
CA SER A 3 6.83 -20.25 -2.64
C SER A 3 5.84 -20.81 -1.61
N GLU A 4 5.75 -20.20 -0.44
CA GLU A 4 4.79 -20.58 0.62
C GLU A 4 3.35 -20.32 0.18
N LYS A 5 3.06 -19.14 -0.38
CA LYS A 5 1.74 -18.84 -0.94
C LYS A 5 1.34 -19.79 -2.07
N ALA A 6 2.29 -20.19 -2.91
CA ALA A 6 2.02 -21.16 -3.97
C ALA A 6 1.66 -22.54 -3.42
N ARG A 7 2.26 -22.96 -2.29
CA ARG A 7 1.89 -24.22 -1.61
C ARG A 7 0.51 -24.12 -0.98
N PHE A 8 0.23 -23.02 -0.29
CA PHE A 8 -1.10 -22.74 0.26
C PHE A 8 -2.18 -22.79 -0.84
N CYS A 9 -1.95 -22.16 -1.99
CA CYS A 9 -2.89 -22.22 -3.11
C CYS A 9 -3.04 -23.64 -3.68
N HIS A 10 -1.96 -24.43 -3.76
CA HIS A 10 -2.03 -25.83 -4.19
C HIS A 10 -2.92 -26.66 -3.27
N GLU A 11 -2.78 -26.49 -1.95
CA GLU A 11 -3.61 -27.13 -0.93
C GLU A 11 -5.08 -26.67 -1.04
N ALA A 12 -5.32 -25.36 -1.16
CA ALA A 12 -6.66 -24.80 -1.26
C ALA A 12 -7.42 -25.22 -2.53
N LEU A 13 -6.69 -25.53 -3.62
CA LEU A 13 -7.27 -25.97 -4.89
C LEU A 13 -7.52 -27.49 -4.95
N GLY A 14 -7.09 -28.25 -3.93
CA GLY A 14 -7.33 -29.70 -3.85
C GLY A 14 -6.70 -30.51 -4.99
N LEU A 15 -5.60 -30.02 -5.56
CA LEU A 15 -4.94 -30.68 -6.70
C LEU A 15 -4.15 -31.91 -6.21
N GLU A 16 -4.38 -33.07 -6.84
CA GLU A 16 -3.63 -34.28 -6.53
C GLU A 16 -2.19 -34.22 -7.04
N GLY A 17 -1.25 -34.66 -6.21
CA GLY A 17 0.18 -34.80 -6.53
C GLY A 17 1.12 -33.88 -5.77
N ASP A 18 2.42 -34.21 -5.81
CA ASP A 18 3.47 -33.49 -5.12
C ASP A 18 3.78 -32.14 -5.80
N PHE A 19 3.45 -31.04 -5.11
CA PHE A 19 3.77 -29.69 -5.57
C PHE A 19 5.06 -29.17 -4.94
N SER A 20 6.13 -29.16 -5.73
CA SER A 20 7.39 -28.52 -5.36
C SER A 20 7.44 -27.07 -5.83
N ALA A 21 7.32 -26.14 -4.88
CA ALA A 21 7.47 -24.70 -5.10
C ALA A 21 8.96 -24.27 -5.05
N SER A 22 9.79 -24.90 -5.89
CA SER A 22 11.23 -24.63 -5.90
C SER A 22 11.57 -23.22 -6.38
N SER A 23 12.70 -22.69 -5.93
CA SER A 23 13.25 -21.41 -6.40
C SER A 23 13.41 -21.39 -7.93
N GLY A 24 13.78 -22.52 -8.53
CA GLY A 24 13.88 -22.69 -9.98
C GLY A 24 12.57 -22.44 -10.74
N ARG A 25 11.41 -22.85 -10.20
CA ARG A 25 10.10 -22.55 -10.80
C ARG A 25 9.83 -21.04 -10.79
N LEU A 26 10.10 -20.37 -9.68
CA LEU A 26 9.94 -18.91 -9.57
C LEU A 26 10.86 -18.17 -10.55
N THR A 27 12.12 -18.58 -10.66
CA THR A 27 13.08 -17.98 -11.59
C THR A 27 12.64 -18.13 -13.04
N ARG A 28 12.23 -19.34 -13.46
CA ARG A 28 11.73 -19.59 -14.82
C ARG A 28 10.44 -18.83 -15.11
N PHE A 29 9.54 -18.73 -14.13
CA PHE A 29 8.32 -17.92 -14.24
C PHE A 29 8.67 -16.45 -14.47
N LYS A 30 9.55 -15.87 -13.64
CA LYS A 30 10.00 -14.48 -13.78
C LYS A 30 10.60 -14.23 -15.17
N GLN A 31 11.44 -15.14 -15.66
CA GLN A 31 12.04 -15.05 -17.00
C GLN A 31 10.99 -15.13 -18.12
N ARG A 32 10.07 -16.10 -18.07
CA ARG A 32 9.05 -16.32 -19.10
C ARG A 32 8.11 -15.12 -19.26
N TYR A 33 7.72 -14.51 -18.15
CA TYR A 33 6.79 -13.38 -18.15
C TYR A 33 7.47 -12.01 -18.08
N GLY A 34 8.80 -11.98 -18.18
CA GLY A 34 9.58 -10.74 -18.13
C GLY A 34 9.42 -9.96 -16.82
N VAL A 35 9.10 -10.64 -15.71
CA VAL A 35 8.99 -10.03 -14.38
C VAL A 35 10.40 -9.73 -13.88
N ARG A 36 10.81 -8.48 -14.06
CA ARG A 36 12.10 -7.97 -13.59
C ARG A 36 11.86 -7.14 -12.33
N GLN A 37 12.69 -7.36 -11.32
CA GLN A 37 12.79 -6.43 -10.22
C GLN A 37 13.59 -5.24 -10.75
N ILE A 38 12.91 -4.14 -11.04
CA ILE A 38 13.56 -2.86 -11.32
C ILE A 38 13.54 -2.13 -9.99
N THR A 39 14.71 -1.92 -9.39
CA THR A 39 14.84 -0.98 -8.27
C THR A 39 14.70 0.41 -8.87
N VAL A 40 13.47 0.90 -8.99
CA VAL A 40 13.23 2.30 -9.35
C VAL A 40 13.39 3.08 -8.06
N GLU A 41 14.60 3.55 -7.79
CA GLU A 41 14.90 4.49 -6.71
C GLU A 41 14.39 5.88 -7.11
N GLY A 42 13.06 6.03 -7.22
CA GLY A 42 12.42 7.26 -7.67
C GLY A 42 12.58 8.43 -6.69
N GLU A 43 12.86 8.13 -5.42
CA GLU A 43 12.88 9.11 -4.32
C GLU A 43 14.26 9.31 -3.69
N HIS A 44 15.27 8.51 -4.07
CA HIS A 44 16.61 8.62 -3.48
C HIS A 44 17.31 9.95 -3.81
N LEU A 45 16.85 10.66 -4.85
CA LEU A 45 17.46 11.92 -5.28
C LEU A 45 16.93 13.17 -4.55
N SER A 46 15.87 13.06 -3.72
CA SER A 46 15.30 14.21 -3.00
C SER A 46 15.09 13.99 -1.50
N ALA A 47 15.55 12.86 -0.95
CA ALA A 47 15.40 12.57 0.47
C ALA A 47 16.44 13.34 1.28
N ASP A 48 15.98 14.26 2.14
CA ASP A 48 16.83 14.92 3.14
C ASP A 48 17.03 13.96 4.32
N VAL A 49 18.14 13.22 4.26
CA VAL A 49 18.54 12.26 5.28
C VAL A 49 18.71 12.96 6.64
N THR A 50 19.19 14.21 6.65
CA THR A 50 19.41 14.96 7.90
C THR A 50 18.08 15.31 8.56
N ALA A 51 17.11 15.77 7.76
CA ALA A 51 15.77 16.03 8.25
C ALA A 51 15.11 14.75 8.78
N ALA A 52 15.25 13.62 8.08
CA ALA A 52 14.72 12.34 8.50
C ALA A 52 15.33 11.87 9.84
N ASP A 53 16.66 11.93 9.98
CA ASP A 53 17.34 11.55 11.22
C ASP A 53 16.89 12.45 12.39
N SER A 54 16.76 13.76 12.15
CA SER A 54 16.28 14.70 13.16
C SER A 54 14.84 14.43 13.58
N PHE A 55 14.00 13.96 12.66
CA PHE A 55 12.62 13.58 12.95
C PHE A 55 12.58 12.30 13.78
N CYS A 56 13.38 11.28 13.45
CA CYS A 56 13.45 10.04 14.21
C CYS A 56 13.81 10.28 15.68
N VAL A 57 14.77 11.16 15.97
CA VAL A 57 15.13 11.53 17.35
C VAL A 57 13.95 12.18 18.07
N LYS A 58 13.35 13.21 17.48
CA LYS A 58 12.20 13.91 18.08
C LYS A 58 10.99 13.01 18.29
N PHE A 59 10.76 12.09 17.36
CA PHE A 59 9.65 11.14 17.46
C PHE A 59 9.88 10.14 18.59
N GLN A 60 11.13 9.70 18.80
CA GLN A 60 11.46 8.85 19.95
C GLN A 60 11.32 9.59 21.27
N GLU A 61 11.80 10.84 21.35
CA GLU A 61 11.61 11.69 22.54
C GLU A 61 10.11 11.83 22.88
N PHE A 62 9.28 12.09 21.87
CA PHE A 62 7.82 12.16 22.04
C PHE A 62 7.19 10.85 22.54
N ILE A 63 7.62 9.70 22.01
CA ILE A 63 7.14 8.38 22.46
C ILE A 63 7.49 8.17 23.94
N ASP A 64 8.71 8.54 24.34
CA ASP A 64 9.20 8.36 25.70
C ASP A 64 8.50 9.33 26.68
N GLU A 65 8.29 10.58 26.28
CA GLU A 65 7.57 11.61 27.05
C GLU A 65 6.11 11.23 27.32
N GLU A 66 5.42 10.73 26.29
CA GLU A 66 4.01 10.31 26.38
C GLU A 66 3.85 8.85 26.87
N ASN A 67 4.96 8.14 27.14
CA ASN A 67 5.01 6.74 27.57
C ASN A 67 4.14 5.82 26.69
N LEU A 68 4.26 5.99 25.36
CA LEU A 68 3.46 5.25 24.39
C LEU A 68 3.99 3.83 24.19
N ILE A 69 3.08 2.85 24.16
CA ILE A 69 3.44 1.48 23.81
C ILE A 69 3.26 1.23 22.31
N PRO A 70 3.96 0.25 21.72
CA PRO A 70 3.88 -0.02 20.27
C PRO A 70 2.46 -0.29 19.74
N ASN A 71 1.54 -0.74 20.59
CA ASN A 71 0.13 -0.97 20.20
C ASN A 71 -0.65 0.33 19.95
N GLN A 72 -0.20 1.45 20.52
CA GLN A 72 -0.82 2.78 20.40
C GLN A 72 -0.24 3.62 19.25
N ILE A 73 0.90 3.21 18.69
CA ILE A 73 1.57 3.92 17.60
C ILE A 73 1.04 3.38 16.28
N TYR A 74 0.41 4.22 15.47
CA TYR A 74 -0.10 3.85 14.14
C TYR A 74 0.66 4.54 13.03
N ASN A 75 0.90 3.79 11.96
CA ASN A 75 1.25 4.37 10.67
C ASN A 75 0.03 4.31 9.75
N ALA A 76 -0.14 5.31 8.89
CA ALA A 76 -1.17 5.37 7.89
C ALA A 76 -0.60 5.89 6.58
N ASP A 77 -0.91 5.23 5.47
CA ASP A 77 -0.44 5.63 4.14
C ASP A 77 -1.49 5.36 3.06
N GLU A 78 -1.41 6.13 1.97
CA GLU A 78 -2.32 6.06 0.83
C GLU A 78 -1.79 5.13 -0.27
N ALA A 79 -2.64 4.20 -0.73
CA ALA A 79 -2.34 3.34 -1.86
C ALA A 79 -3.34 3.57 -3.01
N GLY A 80 -2.83 3.65 -4.24
CA GLY A 80 -3.65 3.68 -5.45
C GLY A 80 -3.98 2.29 -5.97
N LEU A 81 -5.26 1.90 -5.93
CA LEU A 81 -5.76 0.65 -6.51
C LEU A 81 -6.32 0.89 -7.91
N TYR A 82 -5.62 0.39 -8.93
CA TYR A 82 -6.08 0.39 -10.31
C TYR A 82 -7.01 -0.79 -10.58
N TRP A 83 -8.29 -0.51 -10.80
CA TRP A 83 -9.29 -1.56 -11.01
C TRP A 83 -9.72 -1.74 -12.48
N ARG A 84 -9.44 -0.75 -13.35
CA ARG A 84 -9.73 -0.83 -14.81
C ARG A 84 -8.49 -0.75 -15.70
N CYS A 85 -7.29 -0.86 -15.14
CA CYS A 85 -6.08 -0.87 -15.95
C CYS A 85 -6.02 -2.17 -16.76
N LEU A 86 -6.33 -2.08 -18.05
CA LEU A 86 -6.06 -3.16 -18.99
C LEU A 86 -4.54 -3.29 -19.26
N PRO A 87 -4.04 -4.49 -19.57
CA PRO A 87 -2.66 -4.68 -19.97
C PRO A 87 -2.31 -3.78 -21.16
N THR A 88 -1.17 -3.09 -21.08
CA THR A 88 -0.69 -2.20 -22.16
C THR A 88 -0.30 -2.97 -23.44
N LYS A 89 -0.24 -4.30 -23.38
CA LYS A 89 0.10 -5.17 -24.49
C LYS A 89 -1.07 -6.10 -24.80
N THR A 90 -1.74 -5.86 -25.92
CA THR A 90 -2.67 -6.80 -26.54
C THR A 90 -1.89 -7.82 -27.35
N ILE A 91 -2.15 -9.11 -27.14
CA ILE A 91 -1.63 -10.18 -28.01
C ILE A 91 -2.52 -10.16 -29.26
N ALA A 92 -1.99 -9.63 -30.37
CA ALA A 92 -2.67 -9.69 -31.66
C ALA A 92 -2.46 -11.06 -32.30
N SER A 93 -3.50 -11.59 -32.94
CA SER A 93 -3.38 -12.84 -33.70
C SER A 93 -2.48 -12.62 -34.92
N PRO A 94 -1.76 -13.65 -35.43
CA PRO A 94 -0.92 -13.52 -36.62
C PRO A 94 -1.67 -13.07 -37.90
N LYS A 95 -3.01 -13.11 -37.88
CA LYS A 95 -3.89 -12.72 -38.99
C LYS A 95 -4.41 -11.28 -38.86
N GLU A 96 -4.23 -10.63 -37.72
CA GLU A 96 -4.61 -9.22 -37.51
C GLU A 96 -3.55 -8.29 -38.09
N ARG A 97 -3.95 -7.48 -39.08
CA ARG A 97 -3.07 -6.50 -39.74
C ARG A 97 -2.88 -5.22 -38.93
N SER A 98 -3.74 -4.96 -37.95
CA SER A 98 -3.68 -3.80 -37.06
C SER A 98 -4.52 -4.06 -35.81
N ALA A 99 -3.98 -3.70 -34.64
CA ALA A 99 -4.75 -3.59 -33.40
C ALA A 99 -4.81 -2.09 -33.05
N PRO A 100 -5.97 -1.42 -33.14
CA PRO A 100 -6.07 -0.02 -32.73
C PRO A 100 -5.68 0.09 -31.24
N GLY A 101 -4.72 0.96 -30.94
CA GLY A 101 -4.20 1.13 -29.59
C GLY A 101 -5.31 1.49 -28.62
N HIS A 102 -5.53 0.64 -27.61
CA HIS A 102 -6.49 0.94 -26.55
C HIS A 102 -5.78 1.70 -25.42
N ILE A 103 -6.23 2.93 -25.16
CA ILE A 103 -5.78 3.69 -23.98
C ILE A 103 -6.47 3.07 -22.77
N SER A 104 -5.71 2.32 -21.97
CA SER A 104 -6.20 1.74 -20.72
C SER A 104 -6.73 2.83 -19.79
N SER A 105 -7.95 2.66 -19.27
CA SER A 105 -8.49 3.54 -18.23
C SER A 105 -7.56 3.53 -17.03
N LYS A 106 -7.02 4.70 -16.67
CA LYS A 106 -6.19 4.91 -15.47
C LYS A 106 -7.05 5.16 -14.23
N GLU A 107 -8.30 4.70 -14.23
CA GLU A 107 -9.17 4.81 -13.06
C GLU A 107 -8.53 4.08 -11.87
N ARG A 108 -8.17 4.86 -10.86
CA ARG A 108 -7.66 4.41 -9.57
C ARG A 108 -8.63 4.79 -8.47
N ILE A 109 -8.82 3.87 -7.53
CA ILE A 109 -9.42 4.14 -6.23
C ILE A 109 -8.26 4.37 -5.28
N THR A 110 -8.29 5.46 -4.51
CA THR A 110 -7.31 5.65 -3.44
C THR A 110 -7.85 5.01 -2.18
N ILE A 111 -7.04 4.19 -1.51
CA ILE A 111 -7.37 3.59 -0.23
C ILE A 111 -6.34 4.04 0.81
N MET A 112 -6.78 4.30 2.03
CA MET A 112 -5.90 4.52 3.17
C MET A 112 -5.74 3.19 3.92
N CYS A 113 -4.49 2.79 4.10
CA CYS A 113 -4.10 1.62 4.87
C CYS A 113 -3.48 2.10 6.19
N SER A 114 -3.86 1.50 7.32
CA SER A 114 -3.25 1.82 8.60
C SER A 114 -3.11 0.57 9.49
N GLY A 115 -2.05 0.53 10.28
CA GLY A 115 -1.78 -0.51 11.25
C GLY A 115 -0.86 -0.01 12.36
N ASN A 116 -0.89 -0.68 13.50
CA ASN A 116 -0.05 -0.31 14.63
C ASN A 116 1.37 -0.86 14.51
N ALA A 117 2.29 -0.29 15.30
CA ALA A 117 3.70 -0.67 15.29
C ALA A 117 3.93 -2.11 15.79
N SER A 118 3.07 -2.62 16.67
CA SER A 118 3.07 -4.04 17.10
C SER A 118 2.70 -5.03 15.99
N GLY A 119 1.93 -4.59 14.98
CA GLY A 119 1.46 -5.42 13.87
C GLY A 119 0.30 -6.36 14.19
N ASP A 120 -0.25 -6.31 15.41
CA ASP A 120 -1.40 -7.11 15.84
C ASP A 120 -2.74 -6.46 15.46
N HIS A 121 -2.77 -5.15 15.23
CA HIS A 121 -3.97 -4.44 14.81
C HIS A 121 -3.83 -3.76 13.45
N LYS A 122 -4.86 -3.94 12.61
CA LYS A 122 -5.01 -3.28 11.31
C LYS A 122 -6.35 -2.59 11.26
N MET A 123 -6.33 -1.30 10.92
CA MET A 123 -7.55 -0.52 10.75
C MET A 123 -8.30 -1.00 9.50
N LYS A 124 -9.63 -0.83 9.52
CA LYS A 124 -10.45 -1.07 8.33
C LYS A 124 -10.04 -0.15 7.20
N LEU A 125 -9.92 -0.68 5.99
CA LEU A 125 -9.56 0.11 4.81
C LEU A 125 -10.57 1.23 4.57
N VAL A 126 -10.07 2.45 4.41
CA VAL A 126 -10.89 3.63 4.12
C VAL A 126 -10.72 3.98 2.65
N MET A 127 -11.83 4.13 1.93
CA MET A 127 -11.81 4.55 0.53
C MET A 127 -11.80 6.08 0.46
N ILE A 128 -10.76 6.65 -0.14
CA ILE A 128 -10.64 8.09 -0.33
C ILE A 128 -11.31 8.45 -1.66
N GLY A 129 -12.40 9.21 -1.56
CA GLY A 129 -13.15 9.71 -2.71
C GLY A 129 -12.36 10.78 -3.47
N LYS A 130 -12.73 11.00 -4.74
CA LYS A 130 -12.19 12.13 -5.51
C LYS A 130 -12.73 13.43 -4.91
N ALA A 131 -11.84 14.37 -4.59
CA ALA A 131 -12.23 15.70 -4.13
C ALA A 131 -13.15 16.35 -5.17
N LYS A 132 -14.27 16.94 -4.74
CA LYS A 132 -15.22 17.64 -5.64
C LYS A 132 -14.60 18.88 -6.30
N LYS A 133 -13.54 19.44 -5.68
CA LYS A 133 -12.65 20.46 -6.25
C LYS A 133 -11.22 20.11 -5.86
N PRO A 134 -10.35 19.71 -6.80
CA PRO A 134 -8.93 19.62 -6.51
C PRO A 134 -8.41 21.04 -6.25
N PHE A 135 -7.77 21.27 -5.10
CA PHE A 135 -7.22 22.58 -4.76
C PHE A 135 -6.21 23.02 -5.84
N GLU A 136 -6.53 24.10 -6.55
CA GLU A 136 -5.59 24.78 -7.43
C GLU A 136 -4.62 25.59 -6.56
N GLY A 137 -3.39 25.08 -6.42
CA GLY A 137 -2.18 25.83 -6.08
C GLY A 137 -2.25 26.82 -4.90
N THR A 138 -1.86 26.37 -3.71
CA THR A 138 -0.97 27.14 -2.81
C THR A 138 -0.47 26.21 -1.71
N GLU A 139 0.85 26.26 -1.45
CA GLU A 139 1.67 25.64 -0.41
C GLU A 139 1.06 24.49 0.42
N SER A 140 1.73 23.34 0.37
CA SER A 140 1.53 22.20 1.26
C SER A 140 1.58 22.65 2.72
N LYS A 141 0.41 22.95 3.30
CA LYS A 141 0.25 23.01 4.74
C LYS A 141 0.46 21.60 5.25
N THR A 142 1.62 21.39 5.86
CA THR A 142 1.92 20.24 6.71
C THR A 142 0.70 20.00 7.60
N PHE A 143 0.04 18.86 7.45
CA PHE A 143 -0.94 18.40 8.43
C PHE A 143 -0.13 18.08 9.69
N ASN A 144 0.06 19.09 10.54
CA ASN A 144 0.73 18.94 11.82
C ASN A 144 -0.14 18.05 12.73
N GLY A 145 0.44 16.92 13.14
CA GLY A 145 0.08 16.18 14.35
C GLY A 145 -1.37 15.71 14.45
N CYS A 146 -1.70 14.56 13.87
CA CYS A 146 -2.88 13.81 14.32
C CYS A 146 -2.46 12.91 15.49
N LEU A 147 -2.52 13.46 16.70
CA LEU A 147 -2.47 12.68 17.94
C LEU A 147 -3.83 11.97 18.06
N LEU A 148 -3.86 10.68 17.78
CA LEU A 148 -4.99 9.83 18.15
C LEU A 148 -4.87 9.51 19.64
N GLN A 149 -5.45 10.35 20.50
CA GLN A 149 -5.72 9.93 21.87
C GLN A 149 -6.93 8.99 21.86
N SER A 150 -6.71 7.73 22.23
CA SER A 150 -7.79 6.81 22.58
C SER A 150 -8.24 7.13 24.01
N GLU A 151 -9.35 7.85 24.16
CA GLU A 151 -10.08 7.78 25.43
C GLU A 151 -10.93 6.51 25.42
N GLY A 152 -10.62 5.61 26.35
CA GLY A 152 -11.31 4.33 26.48
C GLY A 152 -12.77 4.49 26.89
N GLY A 153 -13.61 3.62 26.34
CA GLY A 153 -14.98 3.38 26.77
C GLY A 153 -15.57 2.25 25.95
N MET A 154 -15.73 1.10 26.59
CA MET A 154 -16.23 -0.14 26.00
C MET A 154 -17.71 0.01 25.64
N ASP A 155 -18.02 0.37 24.39
CA ASP A 155 -19.37 0.30 23.81
C ASP A 155 -19.32 0.20 22.27
N ASP A 156 -20.04 -0.78 21.71
CA ASP A 156 -19.98 -1.26 20.32
C ASP A 156 -20.57 -0.30 19.24
N ASN A 157 -20.42 1.01 19.36
CA ASN A 157 -20.79 1.96 18.31
C ASN A 157 -19.90 3.22 18.32
N GLU A 158 -18.64 3.06 17.89
CA GLU A 158 -17.78 4.21 17.62
C GLU A 158 -18.20 4.91 16.32
N HIS A 159 -19.03 5.94 16.47
CA HIS A 159 -19.21 6.97 15.47
C HIS A 159 -17.98 7.90 15.54
N PHE A 160 -16.97 7.66 14.71
CA PHE A 160 -15.81 8.54 14.62
C PHE A 160 -16.24 9.91 14.07
N SER A 161 -16.38 10.90 14.96
CA SER A 161 -16.56 12.29 14.60
C SER A 161 -15.18 12.94 14.47
N LEU A 162 -14.79 13.31 13.25
CA LEU A 162 -13.68 14.25 13.05
C LEU A 162 -14.11 15.60 13.64
N MET A 163 -13.62 15.94 14.84
CA MET A 163 -13.70 17.31 15.34
C MET A 163 -12.45 18.05 14.85
N ILE A 164 -12.67 18.93 13.88
CA ILE A 164 -11.67 19.88 13.37
C ILE A 164 -11.83 21.17 14.21
N PRO A 165 -10.79 21.71 14.85
CA PRO A 165 -10.85 23.08 15.37
C PRO A 165 -10.99 24.13 14.25
#